data_AF-A0AAE0YCU5-F1
#
_entry.id   AF-A0AAE0YCU5-F1
#
_cell.length_a   1.000
_cell.length_b   1.000
_cell.length_c   1.000
_cell.angle_alpha   90.00
_cell.angle_beta   90.00
_cell.angle_gamma   90.00
#
_symmetry.space_group_name_H-M   'P 1'
#
loop_
_entity.id
_entity.type
_entity.pdbx_description
1 polymer ?
#
loop_
_entity_poly.entity_id
_entity_poly.type
_entity_poly.pdbx_seq_one_letter_code
_entity_poly.pdbx_strand_id
1 'polypeptide(L)'
;MFPIEDASSFLSRENIKVIGNLNLRFEINVMNFGLLELVTSSSRDTELVTSSFPDTELVTSRFHDTKFVTLISRNTELVTSSYRNTERVTLRFQNTELATSRFHDIKFVTLISRDTGRVALSFRDTELVTSSYSDSELVTSSFRHAELVTSNSLIQSLLPRVTVIQSV
;
A
#
# COMPACT_ATOMS: atom_id res chain seq x y z
N MET A 1 -26.07 -10.76 -17.60
CA MET A 1 -24.89 -11.37 -16.95
C MET A 1 -23.96 -11.81 -18.06
N PHE A 2 -22.99 -10.98 -18.41
CA PHE A 2 -21.98 -11.30 -19.41
C PHE A 2 -20.70 -11.73 -18.68
N PRO A 3 -20.00 -12.79 -19.12
CA PRO A 3 -18.74 -13.18 -18.52
C PRO A 3 -17.68 -12.15 -18.91
N ILE A 4 -17.08 -11.50 -17.91
CA ILE A 4 -15.89 -10.67 -18.12
C ILE A 4 -14.70 -11.62 -17.95
N GLU A 5 -14.45 -12.42 -18.97
CA GLU A 5 -13.13 -12.99 -19.16
C GLU A 5 -12.24 -11.84 -19.64
N ASP A 6 -11.19 -11.59 -18.87
CA ASP A 6 -10.04 -10.76 -19.25
C ASP A 6 -10.12 -9.24 -19.03
N ALA A 7 -10.23 -8.84 -17.75
CA ALA A 7 -10.00 -7.46 -17.30
C ALA A 7 -8.55 -6.95 -17.54
N SER A 8 -7.62 -7.82 -17.98
CA SER A 8 -6.26 -7.42 -18.34
C SER A 8 -6.20 -6.59 -19.64
N SER A 9 -7.24 -6.68 -20.49
CA SER A 9 -7.25 -6.08 -21.83
C SER A 9 -7.78 -4.64 -21.93
N PHE A 10 -8.38 -4.08 -20.86
CA PHE A 10 -9.12 -2.81 -20.94
C PHE A 10 -8.37 -1.54 -20.49
N LEU A 11 -7.18 -1.63 -19.88
CA LEU A 11 -6.55 -0.48 -19.22
C LEU A 11 -5.46 0.25 -20.03
N SER A 12 -5.18 -0.18 -21.27
CA SER A 12 -3.99 0.30 -22.01
C SER A 12 -4.22 1.46 -22.98
N ARG A 13 -5.42 2.04 -23.13
CA ARG A 13 -5.63 3.07 -24.18
C ARG A 13 -6.38 4.30 -23.68
N GLU A 14 -5.66 5.42 -23.76
CA GLU A 14 -6.10 6.82 -23.81
C GLU A 14 -6.66 7.46 -22.54
N ASN A 15 -5.82 8.23 -21.81
CA ASN A 15 -6.20 9.34 -20.90
C ASN A 15 -7.60 9.21 -20.26
N ILE A 16 -7.87 8.05 -19.64
CA ILE A 16 -9.18 7.77 -19.11
C ILE A 16 -9.23 8.41 -17.72
N LYS A 17 -10.17 9.32 -17.47
CA LYS A 17 -10.59 9.63 -16.10
C LYS A 17 -11.30 8.40 -15.53
N VAL A 18 -10.54 7.38 -15.11
CA VAL A 18 -11.11 6.13 -14.55
C VAL A 18 -11.56 6.42 -13.12
N ILE A 19 -12.79 6.90 -12.96
CA ILE A 19 -13.54 6.77 -11.69
C ILE A 19 -14.04 5.31 -11.60
N GLY A 20 -13.12 4.36 -11.67
CA GLY A 20 -13.44 2.93 -11.70
C GLY A 20 -13.40 2.40 -10.29
N ASN A 21 -14.56 2.32 -9.62
CA ASN A 21 -14.70 1.51 -8.43
C ASN A 21 -14.53 0.03 -8.83
N LEU A 22 -13.29 -0.45 -8.81
CA LEU A 22 -12.97 -1.84 -9.10
C LEU A 22 -13.24 -2.64 -7.82
N ASN A 23 -14.25 -3.51 -7.82
CA ASN A 23 -14.49 -4.48 -6.76
C ASN A 23 -14.08 -5.86 -7.28
N LEU A 24 -12.85 -6.25 -6.96
CA LEU A 24 -12.24 -7.46 -7.48
C LEU A 24 -12.38 -8.62 -6.49
N ARG A 25 -12.91 -9.74 -6.97
CA ARG A 25 -13.14 -11.00 -6.24
C ARG A 25 -12.61 -12.19 -7.06
N PHE A 26 -11.39 -12.07 -7.55
CA PHE A 26 -10.69 -13.13 -8.25
C PHE A 26 -9.62 -13.72 -7.34
N GLU A 27 -9.16 -14.92 -7.63
CA GLU A 27 -8.04 -15.54 -6.93
C GLU A 27 -6.76 -14.69 -7.08
N ILE A 28 -6.54 -14.11 -8.26
CA ILE A 28 -5.41 -13.25 -8.58
C ILE A 28 -5.90 -11.95 -9.25
N ASN A 29 -5.44 -10.81 -8.74
CA ASN A 29 -5.71 -9.48 -9.29
C ASN A 29 -4.39 -8.77 -9.64
N VAL A 30 -4.21 -8.43 -10.91
CA VAL A 30 -3.08 -7.61 -11.37
C VAL A 30 -3.64 -6.33 -11.98
N MET A 31 -3.30 -5.19 -11.39
CA MET A 31 -3.74 -3.87 -11.85
C MET A 31 -2.52 -3.03 -12.21
N ASN A 32 -2.45 -2.59 -13.45
CA ASN A 32 -1.42 -1.67 -13.93
C ASN A 32 -2.11 -0.46 -14.55
N PHE A 33 -1.92 0.70 -13.92
CA PHE A 33 -2.52 1.95 -14.34
C PHE A 33 -1.49 2.80 -15.10
N GLY A 34 -1.96 3.69 -15.97
CA GLY A 34 -1.13 4.72 -16.62
C GLY A 34 -1.31 6.09 -15.96
N LEU A 35 -1.00 7.15 -16.71
CA LEU A 35 -1.30 8.54 -16.34
C LEU A 35 -2.79 8.69 -16.02
N LEU A 36 -3.11 8.98 -14.75
CA LEU A 36 -4.48 9.10 -14.25
C LEU A 36 -4.58 10.22 -13.21
N GLU A 37 -5.69 10.96 -13.22
CA GLU A 37 -5.98 11.95 -12.16
C GLU A 37 -6.40 11.25 -10.86
N LEU A 38 -7.20 10.19 -10.94
CA LEU A 38 -7.75 9.52 -9.77
C LEU A 38 -7.94 8.02 -10.02
N VAL A 39 -7.55 7.21 -9.03
CA VAL A 39 -7.86 5.77 -8.98
C VAL A 39 -8.45 5.39 -7.64
N THR A 40 -9.54 4.62 -7.66
CA THR A 40 -10.16 4.06 -6.44
C THR A 40 -10.43 2.57 -6.61
N SER A 41 -9.70 1.70 -5.90
CA SER A 41 -9.84 0.25 -6.02
C SER A 41 -10.16 -0.45 -4.71
N SER A 42 -10.86 -1.57 -4.79
CA SER A 42 -11.15 -2.47 -3.67
C SER A 42 -10.99 -3.93 -4.09
N SER A 43 -10.29 -4.72 -3.28
CA SER A 43 -10.22 -6.18 -3.46
C SER A 43 -10.71 -6.88 -2.20
N ARG A 44 -11.45 -7.98 -2.39
CA ARG A 44 -11.92 -8.82 -1.29
C ARG A 44 -11.85 -10.29 -1.68
N ASP A 45 -11.60 -11.16 -0.69
CA ASP A 45 -11.67 -12.62 -0.85
C ASP A 45 -10.75 -13.07 -2.00
N THR A 46 -9.50 -12.60 -1.97
CA THR A 46 -8.51 -12.76 -3.05
C THR A 46 -7.25 -13.43 -2.50
N GLU A 47 -6.59 -14.30 -3.26
CA GLU A 47 -5.29 -14.83 -2.84
C GLU A 47 -4.18 -13.81 -3.06
N LEU A 48 -4.05 -13.26 -4.27
CA LEU A 48 -2.95 -12.36 -4.63
C LEU A 48 -3.46 -11.07 -5.27
N VAL A 49 -2.99 -9.92 -4.79
CA VAL A 49 -3.16 -8.63 -5.45
C VAL A 49 -1.81 -7.97 -5.73
N THR A 50 -1.59 -7.55 -6.97
CA THR A 50 -0.48 -6.68 -7.36
C THR A 50 -1.03 -5.44 -8.04
N SER A 51 -0.64 -4.26 -7.58
CA SER A 51 -1.12 -2.97 -8.12
C SER A 51 0.03 -2.00 -8.35
N SER A 52 0.04 -1.37 -9.52
CA SER A 52 1.04 -0.38 -9.92
C SER A 52 0.37 0.91 -10.40
N PHE A 53 0.75 2.05 -9.81
CA PHE A 53 0.24 3.39 -10.08
C PHE A 53 1.38 4.36 -10.41
N PRO A 54 1.91 4.34 -11.64
CA PRO A 54 2.84 5.35 -12.13
C PRO A 54 2.09 6.63 -12.51
N ASP A 55 2.69 7.78 -12.25
CA ASP A 55 2.28 9.09 -12.77
C ASP A 55 0.78 9.37 -12.53
N THR A 56 0.30 9.01 -11.34
CA THR A 56 -1.10 9.17 -10.92
C THR A 56 -1.18 10.30 -9.90
N GLU A 57 -2.16 11.20 -9.97
CA GLU A 57 -2.29 12.26 -8.96
C GLU A 57 -2.81 11.69 -7.63
N LEU A 58 -3.97 11.00 -7.65
CA LEU A 58 -4.61 10.47 -6.44
C LEU A 58 -4.90 8.97 -6.52
N VAL A 59 -4.46 8.20 -5.52
CA VAL A 59 -4.72 6.76 -5.39
C VAL A 59 -5.40 6.44 -4.08
N THR A 60 -6.53 5.73 -4.14
CA THR A 60 -7.20 5.13 -2.97
C THR A 60 -7.38 3.63 -3.18
N SER A 61 -6.84 2.80 -2.29
CA SER A 61 -6.97 1.34 -2.38
C SER A 61 -7.40 0.70 -1.07
N ARG A 62 -8.28 -0.31 -1.15
CA ARG A 62 -8.75 -1.09 0.01
C ARG A 62 -8.61 -2.58 -0.25
N PHE A 63 -7.99 -3.29 0.68
CA PHE A 63 -7.79 -4.74 0.60
C PHE A 63 -8.35 -5.39 1.86
N HIS A 64 -9.17 -6.41 1.67
CA HIS A 64 -9.85 -7.12 2.75
C HIS A 64 -9.81 -8.62 2.48
N ASP A 65 -9.58 -9.45 3.50
CA ASP A 65 -9.51 -10.91 3.36
C ASP A 65 -8.66 -11.32 2.15
N THR A 66 -7.44 -10.79 2.09
CA THR A 66 -6.51 -11.01 0.98
C THR A 66 -5.26 -11.71 1.51
N LYS A 67 -4.74 -12.73 0.85
CA LYS A 67 -3.54 -13.40 1.39
C LYS A 67 -2.27 -12.56 1.18
N PHE A 68 -2.05 -12.09 -0.04
CA PHE A 68 -0.86 -11.33 -0.41
C PHE A 68 -1.21 -10.05 -1.17
N VAL A 69 -0.64 -8.92 -0.74
CA VAL A 69 -0.78 -7.64 -1.46
C VAL A 69 0.56 -7.01 -1.75
N THR A 70 0.76 -6.61 -2.99
CA THR A 70 1.86 -5.73 -3.42
C THR A 70 1.27 -4.46 -4.03
N LEU A 71 1.63 -3.30 -3.48
CA LEU A 71 1.26 -1.99 -4.02
C LEU A 71 2.50 -1.15 -4.31
N ILE A 72 2.59 -0.67 -5.54
CA ILE A 72 3.69 0.14 -6.04
C ILE A 72 3.11 1.45 -6.56
N SER A 73 3.63 2.58 -6.08
CA SER A 73 3.31 3.90 -6.61
C SER A 73 4.60 4.65 -6.91
N ARG A 74 4.58 5.38 -8.03
CA ARG A 74 5.71 6.19 -8.50
C ARG A 74 5.20 7.50 -9.07
N ASN A 75 5.87 8.61 -8.74
CA ASN A 75 5.50 9.94 -9.22
C ASN A 75 4.02 10.21 -8.94
N THR A 76 3.64 10.17 -7.67
CA THR A 76 2.25 10.27 -7.24
C THR A 76 2.10 11.35 -6.18
N GLU A 77 1.08 12.19 -6.27
CA GLU A 77 0.87 13.21 -5.24
C GLU A 77 0.36 12.57 -3.95
N LEU A 78 -0.76 11.83 -4.03
CA LEU A 78 -1.39 11.23 -2.86
C LEU A 78 -1.67 9.75 -3.01
N VAL A 79 -1.21 8.95 -2.05
CA VAL A 79 -1.61 7.55 -1.90
C VAL A 79 -2.27 7.33 -0.55
N THR A 80 -3.49 6.78 -0.57
CA THR A 80 -4.19 6.28 0.62
C THR A 80 -4.49 4.80 0.46
N SER A 81 -4.07 3.98 1.43
CA SER A 81 -4.34 2.54 1.38
C SER A 81 -4.79 1.97 2.73
N SER A 82 -5.65 0.95 2.68
CA SER A 82 -6.11 0.22 3.87
C SER A 82 -6.05 -1.28 3.63
N TYR A 83 -5.52 -2.00 4.60
CA TYR A 83 -5.33 -3.45 4.58
C TYR A 83 -5.96 -4.05 5.83
N ARG A 84 -6.80 -5.06 5.64
CA ARG A 84 -7.45 -5.78 6.74
C ARG A 84 -7.43 -7.28 6.48
N ASN A 85 -7.16 -8.05 7.53
CA ASN A 85 -7.13 -9.52 7.47
C ASN A 85 -6.26 -9.99 6.30
N THR A 86 -4.99 -9.55 6.28
CA THR A 86 -4.07 -9.85 5.19
C THR A 86 -2.81 -10.50 5.70
N GLU A 87 -2.34 -11.57 5.05
CA GLU A 87 -1.19 -12.30 5.57
C GLU A 87 0.12 -11.52 5.35
N ARG A 88 0.34 -11.03 4.12
CA ARG A 88 1.52 -10.23 3.80
C ARG A 88 1.17 -9.01 2.96
N VAL A 89 1.75 -7.87 3.33
CA VAL A 89 1.66 -6.63 2.57
C VAL A 89 3.04 -6.11 2.23
N THR A 90 3.28 -5.82 0.96
CA THR A 90 4.49 -5.17 0.46
C THR A 90 4.10 -3.84 -0.19
N LEU A 91 4.64 -2.74 0.33
CA LEU A 91 4.42 -1.40 -0.20
C LEU A 91 5.72 -0.79 -0.71
N ARG A 92 5.64 -0.14 -1.88
CA ARG A 92 6.73 0.65 -2.43
C ARG A 92 6.23 2.01 -2.89
N PHE A 93 6.75 3.07 -2.27
CA PHE A 93 6.52 4.46 -2.66
C PHE A 93 7.82 5.08 -3.17
N GLN A 94 7.74 5.82 -4.27
CA GLN A 94 8.88 6.51 -4.85
C GLN A 94 8.42 7.82 -5.49
N ASN A 95 9.10 8.93 -5.21
CA ASN A 95 8.70 10.25 -5.71
C ASN A 95 7.22 10.51 -5.38
N THR A 96 6.87 10.38 -4.11
CA THR A 96 5.48 10.52 -3.65
C THR A 96 5.37 11.70 -2.70
N GLU A 97 4.41 12.60 -2.84
CA GLU A 97 4.30 13.72 -1.90
C GLU A 97 3.77 13.27 -0.54
N LEU A 98 2.68 12.49 -0.54
CA LEU A 98 2.06 11.96 0.68
C LEU A 98 1.58 10.52 0.51
N ALA A 99 2.10 9.63 1.36
CA ALA A 99 1.66 8.23 1.46
C ALA A 99 1.06 7.95 2.84
N THR A 100 -0.20 7.53 2.87
CA THR A 100 -0.90 7.13 4.10
C THR A 100 -1.37 5.68 4.02
N SER A 101 -1.00 4.84 4.99
CA SER A 101 -1.43 3.45 5.03
C SER A 101 -1.90 3.00 6.40
N ARG A 102 -2.98 2.20 6.44
CA ARG A 102 -3.52 1.59 7.65
C ARG A 102 -3.54 0.07 7.53
N PHE A 103 -3.08 -0.60 8.57
CA PHE A 103 -2.95 -2.05 8.66
C PHE A 103 -3.68 -2.56 9.89
N HIS A 104 -4.50 -3.58 9.71
CA HIS A 104 -5.23 -4.24 10.78
C HIS A 104 -5.23 -5.75 10.56
N ASP A 105 -4.84 -6.52 11.58
CA ASP A 105 -4.83 -7.99 11.55
C ASP A 105 -3.93 -8.51 10.42
N ILE A 106 -2.64 -8.13 10.49
CA ILE A 106 -1.63 -8.42 9.47
C ILE A 106 -0.49 -9.24 10.07
N LYS A 107 -0.02 -10.30 9.40
CA LYS A 107 1.19 -10.99 9.91
C LYS A 107 2.46 -10.23 9.53
N PHE A 108 2.64 -9.93 8.24
CA PHE A 108 3.88 -9.32 7.76
C PHE A 108 3.62 -8.05 6.96
N VAL A 109 4.28 -6.96 7.32
CA VAL A 109 4.35 -5.75 6.49
C VAL A 109 5.80 -5.45 6.14
N THR A 110 6.04 -5.25 4.84
CA THR A 110 7.27 -4.67 4.33
C THR A 110 6.96 -3.37 3.62
N LEU A 111 7.66 -2.30 3.99
CA LEU A 111 7.52 -1.00 3.38
C LEU A 111 8.88 -0.48 2.91
N ILE A 112 8.91 0.02 1.68
CA ILE A 112 10.05 0.75 1.13
C ILE A 112 9.54 2.09 0.60
N SER A 113 10.14 3.18 1.07
CA SER A 113 9.83 4.53 0.61
C SER A 113 11.11 5.27 0.27
N ARG A 114 11.11 5.94 -0.87
CA ARG A 114 12.23 6.73 -1.38
C ARG A 114 11.70 8.06 -1.90
N ASP A 115 12.43 9.15 -1.69
CA ASP A 115 12.10 10.46 -2.27
C ASP A 115 10.63 10.82 -1.98
N THR A 116 10.19 10.62 -0.74
CA THR A 116 8.78 10.76 -0.36
C THR A 116 8.63 11.90 0.64
N GLY A 117 7.82 12.91 0.34
CA GLY A 117 7.65 14.06 1.23
C GLY A 117 7.19 13.62 2.62
N ARG A 118 6.04 12.93 2.70
CA ARG A 118 5.45 12.51 3.97
C ARG A 118 4.94 11.07 3.92
N VAL A 119 5.25 10.31 4.96
CA VAL A 119 4.71 8.96 5.18
C VAL A 119 4.00 8.87 6.53
N ALA A 120 2.75 8.43 6.53
CA ALA A 120 1.95 8.24 7.73
C ALA A 120 1.38 6.82 7.81
N LEU A 121 1.73 6.09 8.86
CA LEU A 121 1.39 4.68 9.01
C LEU A 121 0.70 4.40 10.34
N SER A 122 -0.27 3.50 10.29
CA SER A 122 -0.92 2.99 11.49
C SER A 122 -1.05 1.48 11.41
N PHE A 123 -0.50 0.82 12.43
CA PHE A 123 -0.49 -0.62 12.59
C PHE A 123 -1.31 -1.00 13.80
N ARG A 124 -2.22 -1.94 13.61
CA ARG A 124 -2.99 -2.56 14.68
C ARG A 124 -2.93 -4.07 14.51
N ASP A 125 -2.58 -4.77 15.58
CA ASP A 125 -2.58 -6.23 15.63
C ASP A 125 -1.73 -6.77 14.45
N THR A 126 -0.45 -6.36 14.42
CA THR A 126 0.49 -6.67 13.34
C THR A 126 1.72 -7.37 13.88
N GLU A 127 2.00 -8.60 13.46
CA GLU A 127 3.09 -9.40 14.04
C GLU A 127 4.48 -8.78 13.73
N LEU A 128 4.82 -8.63 12.45
CA LEU A 128 6.13 -8.15 12.02
C LEU A 128 6.04 -7.00 11.02
N VAL A 129 6.80 -5.92 11.29
CA VAL A 129 6.93 -4.77 10.39
C VAL A 129 8.40 -4.51 10.08
N THR A 130 8.74 -4.52 8.79
CA THR A 130 10.02 -4.04 8.27
C THR A 130 9.79 -2.81 7.42
N SER A 131 10.51 -1.73 7.70
CA SER A 131 10.40 -0.51 6.93
C SER A 131 11.76 0.08 6.55
N SER A 132 11.83 0.56 5.32
CA SER A 132 12.99 1.28 4.81
C SER A 132 12.60 2.63 4.26
N TYR A 133 13.29 3.69 4.69
CA TYR A 133 13.06 5.06 4.22
C TYR A 133 14.37 5.69 3.77
N SER A 134 14.38 6.23 2.57
CA SER A 134 15.51 7.00 2.02
C SER A 134 14.99 8.33 1.51
N ASP A 135 15.67 9.43 1.85
CA ASP A 135 15.33 10.75 1.32
C ASP A 135 13.85 11.12 1.51
N SER A 136 13.28 10.75 2.66
CA SER A 136 11.90 11.07 3.02
C SER A 136 11.87 12.15 4.10
N GLU A 137 11.09 13.21 3.91
CA GLU A 137 11.18 14.40 4.78
C GLU A 137 10.55 14.15 6.16
N LEU A 138 9.41 13.46 6.20
CA LEU A 138 8.70 13.15 7.44
C LEU A 138 8.08 11.76 7.42
N VAL A 139 8.40 10.95 8.41
CA VAL A 139 7.80 9.63 8.64
C VAL A 139 7.13 9.61 10.00
N THR A 140 5.87 9.20 10.06
CA THR A 140 5.14 9.01 11.31
C THR A 140 4.53 7.62 11.33
N SER A 141 4.72 6.90 12.43
CA SER A 141 4.20 5.55 12.59
C SER A 141 3.59 5.36 13.98
N SER A 142 2.46 4.66 14.04
CA SER A 142 1.77 4.28 15.28
C SER A 142 1.53 2.78 15.30
N PHE A 143 1.76 2.15 16.45
CA PHE A 143 1.70 0.70 16.64
C PHE A 143 0.85 0.30 17.85
N ARG A 144 -0.31 -0.30 17.63
CA ARG A 144 -1.10 -0.94 18.69
C ARG A 144 -0.99 -2.46 18.53
N HIS A 145 -0.32 -3.12 19.47
CA HIS A 145 -0.02 -4.55 19.43
C HIS A 145 0.77 -4.93 18.16
N ALA A 146 2.07 -4.69 18.22
CA ALA A 146 3.01 -5.26 17.27
C ALA A 146 4.09 -6.03 18.03
N GLU A 147 4.54 -7.15 17.48
CA GLU A 147 5.54 -8.00 18.14
C GLU A 147 6.96 -7.55 17.81
N LEU A 148 7.26 -7.33 16.53
CA LEU A 148 8.58 -6.92 16.07
C LEU A 148 8.51 -5.80 15.04
N VAL A 149 9.32 -4.74 15.26
CA VAL A 149 9.45 -3.63 14.31
C VAL A 149 10.93 -3.37 14.05
N THR A 150 11.30 -3.42 12.78
CA THR A 150 12.64 -3.04 12.29
C THR A 150 12.50 -1.88 11.31
N SER A 151 13.26 -0.81 11.53
CA SER A 151 13.26 0.36 10.66
C SER A 151 14.66 0.92 10.50
N ASN A 152 15.04 1.33 9.28
CA ASN A 152 16.34 1.93 8.98
C ASN A 152 16.29 3.47 8.87
N SER A 153 15.40 4.14 9.61
CA SER A 153 15.28 5.60 9.61
C SER A 153 15.61 6.25 10.96
N LEU A 154 16.04 7.52 10.91
CA LEU A 154 16.33 8.37 12.07
C LEU A 154 15.06 8.95 12.75
N ILE A 155 13.86 8.42 12.49
CA ILE A 155 12.61 9.15 12.73
C ILE A 155 11.76 8.57 13.87
N GLN A 156 11.12 9.46 14.63
CA GLN A 156 10.36 9.20 15.86
C GLN A 156 9.25 8.15 15.70
N SER A 157 9.44 6.99 16.32
CA SER A 157 8.34 6.08 16.68
C SER A 157 7.78 6.47 18.05
N LEU A 158 6.48 6.72 18.14
CA LEU A 158 5.79 6.86 19.42
C LEU A 158 5.12 5.51 19.74
N LEU A 159 5.62 4.73 20.72
CA LEU A 159 4.85 3.88 21.67
C LEU A 159 5.73 2.99 22.59
N PRO A 160 5.22 2.58 23.79
CA PRO A 160 6.02 2.13 24.94
C PRO A 160 6.20 0.60 25.12
N ARG A 161 5.85 -0.24 24.14
CA ARG A 161 5.83 -1.72 24.31
C ARG A 161 6.38 -2.53 23.13
N VAL A 162 7.02 -1.89 22.16
CA VAL A 162 7.56 -2.57 20.97
C VAL A 162 9.07 -2.65 21.10
N THR A 163 9.64 -3.82 20.85
CA THR A 163 11.08 -3.96 20.63
C THR A 163 11.40 -3.39 19.25
N VAL A 164 11.81 -2.13 19.20
CA VAL A 164 12.26 -1.49 17.96
C VAL A 164 13.75 -1.78 17.80
N ILE A 165 14.10 -2.57 16.79
CA ILE A 165 15.49 -2.80 16.42
C ILE A 165 15.85 -1.80 15.33
N GLN A 166 16.71 -0.84 15.66
CA GLN A 166 17.30 0.09 14.70
C GLN A 166 18.65 -0.48 14.24
N SER A 167 18.80 -0.77 12.95
CA SER A 167 20.11 -1.01 12.35
C SER A 167 20.71 0.32 11.93
N VAL A 168 21.86 0.67 12.51
CA VAL A 168 22.66 1.86 12.18
C VAL A 168 23.31 1.71 10.80
#